data_AF-A0A3N5L5W4-F1
#
_entry.id   AF-A0A3N5L5W4-F1
#
_cell.length_a   1.000
_cell.length_b   1.000
_cell.length_c   1.000
_cell.angle_alpha   90.00
_cell.angle_beta   90.00
_cell.angle_gamma   90.00
#
_symmetry.space_group_name_H-M   'P 1'
#
loop_
_entity.id
_entity.type
_entity.pdbx_description
1 polymer ?
#
loop_
_entity_poly.entity_id
_entity_poly.type
_entity_poly.pdbx_seq_one_letter_code
_entity_poly.pdbx_strand_id
1 'polypeptide(L)'
;MNFEESRLIYLQGVEQIAIGNYKAGIKILEDNLSELDPDILVVVYAEIAKAAVEDNDIVKARQYATLALSIEPELPSARKILGL
;
A
#
# COMPACT_ATOMS: atom_id res chain seq x y z
N MET A 1 -5.79 9.47 13.63
CA MET A 1 -4.95 10.38 12.83
C MET A 1 -5.84 11.31 12.04
N ASN A 2 -5.40 12.53 11.76
CA ASN A 2 -6.06 13.39 10.78
C ASN A 2 -5.54 13.14 9.35
N PHE A 3 -6.23 13.67 8.35
CA PHE A 3 -5.88 13.47 6.94
C PHE A 3 -4.43 13.88 6.61
N GLU A 4 -3.95 15.01 7.15
CA GLU A 4 -2.58 15.49 6.87
C GLU A 4 -1.51 14.59 7.48
N GLU A 5 -1.75 14.06 8.68
CA GLU A 5 -0.86 13.08 9.32
C GLU A 5 -0.82 11.77 8.53
N SER A 6 -1.98 11.26 8.08
CA SER A 6 -2.05 10.07 7.23
C SER A 6 -1.36 10.27 5.89
N ARG A 7 -1.50 11.47 5.31
CA ARG A 7 -0.83 11.85 4.07
C ARG A 7 0.68 11.91 4.25
N LEU A 8 1.18 12.41 5.38
CA LEU A 8 2.61 12.46 5.68
C LEU A 8 3.21 11.06 5.75
N ILE A 9 2.57 10.13 6.45
CA ILE A 9 3.02 8.73 6.55
C ILE A 9 3.03 8.06 5.18
N TYR A 10 1.97 8.27 4.39
CA TYR A 10 1.92 7.80 3.03
C TYR A 10 3.12 8.29 2.22
N LEU A 11 3.42 9.59 2.26
CA LEU A 11 4.55 10.17 1.54
C LEU A 11 5.90 9.61 1.99
N GLN A 12 6.12 9.42 3.29
CA GLN A 12 7.36 8.82 3.82
C GLN A 12 7.56 7.38 3.35
N GLY A 13 6.50 6.57 3.38
CA GLY A 13 6.55 5.19 2.88
C GLY A 13 6.85 5.13 1.39
N VAL A 14 6.16 5.96 0.59
CA VAL A 14 6.37 6.05 -0.87
C VAL A 14 7.75 6.56 -1.22
N GLU A 15 8.31 7.52 -0.47
CA GLU A 15 9.68 8.01 -0.69
C GLU A 15 10.70 6.88 -0.56
N GLN A 16 10.58 6.05 0.48
CA GLN A 16 11.45 4.88 0.66
C GLN A 16 11.28 3.86 -0.49
N ILE A 17 10.05 3.60 -0.92
CA ILE A 17 9.77 2.73 -2.08
C ILE A 17 10.41 3.29 -3.35
N ALA A 18 10.29 4.60 -3.59
CA ALA A 18 10.80 5.27 -4.79
C ALA A 18 12.33 5.18 -4.91
N ILE A 19 13.06 5.12 -3.79
CA ILE A 19 14.52 4.92 -3.77
C ILE A 19 14.93 3.45 -3.72
N GLY A 20 14.00 2.52 -3.89
CA GLY A 20 14.25 1.07 -3.92
C GLY A 20 14.31 0.39 -2.54
N ASN A 21 14.07 1.13 -1.46
CA ASN A 21 14.01 0.58 -0.10
C ASN A 21 12.63 -0.02 0.20
N TYR A 22 12.19 -0.99 -0.61
CA TYR A 22 10.83 -1.53 -0.56
C TYR A 22 10.41 -2.00 0.83
N LYS A 23 11.26 -2.78 1.52
CA LYS A 23 10.98 -3.27 2.88
C LYS A 23 10.81 -2.14 3.90
N ALA A 24 11.62 -1.09 3.80
CA ALA A 24 11.53 0.04 4.72
C ALA A 24 10.24 0.84 4.47
N GLY A 25 9.91 1.12 3.20
CA GLY A 25 8.68 1.82 2.86
C GLY A 25 7.43 1.04 3.19
N ILE A 26 7.39 -0.27 2.89
CA ILE A 26 6.32 -1.17 3.31
C ILE A 26 6.17 -1.13 4.83
N LYS A 27 7.27 -1.24 5.59
CA LYS A 27 7.21 -1.20 7.05
C LYS A 27 6.61 0.10 7.59
N ILE A 28 7.00 1.25 7.05
CA ILE A 28 6.43 2.56 7.45
C ILE A 28 4.91 2.56 7.25
N LEU A 29 4.45 2.06 6.10
CA LEU A 29 3.02 2.01 5.80
C LEU A 29 2.28 1.01 6.70
N GLU A 30 2.83 -0.19 6.91
CA GLU A 30 2.25 -1.26 7.73
C GLU A 30 2.11 -0.87 9.20
N ASP A 31 3.15 -0.24 9.77
CA ASP A 31 3.18 0.14 11.19
C ASP A 31 2.10 1.18 11.56
N ASN A 32 1.46 1.82 10.56
CA ASN A 32 0.50 2.91 10.76
C ASN A 32 -0.93 2.61 10.26
N LEU A 33 -1.20 1.43 9.67
CA LEU A 33 -2.47 1.13 9.00
C LEU A 33 -3.72 1.38 9.85
N SER A 34 -3.68 1.06 11.15
CA SER A 34 -4.82 1.20 12.06
C SER A 34 -5.20 2.64 12.36
N GLU A 35 -4.31 3.58 12.06
CA GLU A 35 -4.49 4.99 12.38
C GLU A 35 -4.83 5.83 11.14
N LEU A 36 -4.61 5.30 9.93
CA LEU A 36 -4.80 6.03 8.69
C LEU A 36 -6.26 6.42 8.45
N ASP A 37 -6.42 7.59 7.82
CA ASP A 37 -7.70 8.01 7.26
C ASP A 37 -8.21 6.96 6.25
N PRO A 38 -9.50 6.57 6.31
CA PRO A 38 -10.09 5.58 5.40
C PRO A 38 -9.89 5.90 3.91
N ASP A 39 -9.91 7.18 3.52
CA ASP A 39 -9.76 7.60 2.12
C ASP A 39 -8.32 7.37 1.62
N ILE A 40 -7.34 7.39 2.53
CA ILE A 40 -5.93 7.14 2.23
C ILE A 40 -5.62 5.64 2.32
N LEU A 41 -6.35 4.88 3.13
CA LEU A 41 -6.09 3.47 3.40
C LEU A 41 -6.11 2.60 2.13
N VAL A 42 -7.06 2.84 1.22
CA VAL A 42 -7.12 2.12 -0.07
C VAL A 42 -5.88 2.34 -0.93
N VAL A 43 -5.38 3.58 -0.96
CA VAL A 43 -4.17 3.96 -1.69
C VAL A 43 -2.94 3.29 -1.08
N VAL A 44 -2.87 3.26 0.25
CA VAL A 44 -1.76 2.62 0.98
C VAL A 44 -1.71 1.12 0.71
N TYR A 45 -2.85 0.42 0.74
CA TYR A 45 -2.89 -0.99 0.39
C TYR A 45 -2.42 -1.24 -1.05
N ALA A 46 -2.80 -0.39 -1.99
CA ALA A 46 -2.35 -0.49 -3.37
C ALA A 46 -0.83 -0.27 -3.50
N GLU A 47 -0.25 0.70 -2.78
CA GLU A 47 1.20 0.94 -2.80
C GLU A 47 2.00 -0.17 -2.11
N ILE A 48 1.53 -0.70 -0.98
CA ILE A 48 2.17 -1.88 -0.37
C ILE A 48 2.13 -3.06 -1.34
N ALA A 49 1.00 -3.29 -2.00
CA ALA A 49 0.87 -4.38 -2.96
C ALA A 49 1.87 -4.26 -4.11
N LYS A 50 2.02 -3.06 -4.69
CA LYS A 50 3.01 -2.79 -5.75
C LYS A 50 4.44 -2.97 -5.25
N ALA A 51 4.79 -2.37 -4.11
CA ALA A 51 6.12 -2.46 -3.53
C ALA A 51 6.49 -3.91 -3.19
N ALA A 52 5.53 -4.73 -2.75
CA ALA A 52 5.75 -6.15 -2.48
C ALA A 52 6.00 -6.96 -3.76
N VAL A 53 5.42 -6.59 -4.92
CA VAL A 53 5.80 -7.17 -6.21
C VAL A 53 7.26 -6.88 -6.53
N GLU A 54 7.69 -5.62 -6.34
CA GLU A 54 9.08 -5.21 -6.61
C GLU A 54 10.09 -5.85 -5.63
N ASP A 55 9.69 -6.10 -4.38
CA ASP A 55 10.48 -6.86 -3.38
C ASP A 55 10.40 -8.39 -3.57
N ASN A 56 9.70 -8.87 -4.60
CA ASN A 56 9.46 -10.28 -4.89
C ASN A 56 8.71 -11.05 -3.77
N ASP A 57 7.99 -10.34 -2.90
CA ASP A 57 7.06 -10.89 -1.90
C ASP A 57 5.65 -11.01 -2.49
N ILE A 58 5.49 -12.01 -3.35
CA ILE A 58 4.23 -12.24 -4.08
C ILE A 58 3.05 -12.56 -3.15
N VAL A 59 3.32 -13.18 -2.00
CA VAL A 59 2.28 -13.49 -1.01
C VAL A 59 1.71 -12.20 -0.43
N LYS A 60 2.60 -11.30 0.01
CA LYS A 60 2.20 -9.99 0.52
C LYS A 60 1.52 -9.14 -0.55
N ALA A 61 2.05 -9.13 -1.77
CA ALA A 61 1.46 -8.41 -2.89
C ALA A 61 -0.01 -8.79 -3.11
N ARG A 62 -0.32 -10.09 -3.11
CA ARG A 62 -1.68 -10.60 -3.27
C ARG A 62 -2.59 -10.27 -2.08
N GLN A 63 -2.08 -10.35 -0.85
CA GLN A 63 -2.84 -10.00 0.35
C GLN A 63 -3.30 -8.54 0.30
N TYR A 64 -2.37 -7.61 0.07
CA TYR A 64 -2.70 -6.18 0.05
C TYR A 64 -3.52 -5.76 -1.17
N ALA A 65 -3.31 -6.40 -2.34
CA ALA A 65 -4.18 -6.18 -3.49
C ALA A 65 -5.63 -6.61 -3.19
N THR A 66 -5.82 -7.72 -2.47
CA THR A 66 -7.15 -8.18 -2.05
C THR A 66 -7.81 -7.19 -1.09
N LEU A 67 -7.05 -6.65 -0.13
CA LEU A 67 -7.55 -5.62 0.78
C LEU A 67 -7.95 -4.35 0.03
N ALA A 68 -7.14 -3.88 -0.92
CA ALA A 68 -7.49 -2.72 -1.74
C ALA A 68 -8.79 -2.94 -2.54
N LEU A 69 -8.98 -4.12 -3.14
CA LEU A 69 -10.22 -4.45 -3.87
C LEU A 69 -11.45 -4.62 -2.97
N SER A 70 -11.26 -4.95 -1.68
CA SER A 70 -12.37 -5.00 -0.72
C SER A 70 -12.98 -3.62 -0.43
N ILE A 71 -12.20 -2.55 -0.65
CA ILE A 71 -12.63 -1.16 -0.52
C ILE A 71 -13.06 -0.62 -1.89
N GLU A 72 -12.22 -0.80 -2.92
CA GLU A 72 -12.47 -0.37 -4.30
C GLU A 72 -12.38 -1.54 -5.29
N PRO A 73 -13.50 -2.23 -5.57
CA PRO A 73 -13.50 -3.44 -6.41
C PRO A 73 -13.03 -3.25 -7.86
N GLU A 74 -13.08 -2.02 -8.38
CA GLU A 74 -12.67 -1.67 -9.74
C GLU A 74 -11.23 -1.14 -9.81
N LEU A 75 -10.45 -1.17 -8.71
CA LEU A 75 -9.11 -0.61 -8.67
C LEU A 75 -8.15 -1.33 -9.65
N PRO A 76 -7.74 -0.70 -10.76
CA PRO A 76 -7.05 -1.41 -11.85
C PRO A 76 -5.69 -1.99 -11.44
N SER A 77 -4.95 -1.28 -10.58
CA SER A 77 -3.63 -1.72 -10.12
C SER A 77 -3.72 -3.00 -9.30
N ALA A 78 -4.75 -3.13 -8.46
CA ALA A 78 -4.92 -4.32 -7.62
C ALA A 78 -5.44 -5.52 -8.44
N ARG A 79 -6.35 -5.30 -9.40
CA ARG A 79 -6.77 -6.35 -10.36
C ARG A 79 -5.60 -6.90 -11.16
N LYS A 80 -4.72 -6.01 -11.65
CA LYS A 80 -3.50 -6.40 -12.38
C LYS A 80 -2.60 -7.32 -11.55
N ILE A 81 -2.41 -7.04 -10.26
CA ILE A 81 -1.60 -7.86 -9.35
C ILE A 81 -2.21 -9.25 -9.14
N LEU A 82 -3.55 -9.33 -9.09
CA LEU A 82 -4.26 -10.61 -8.90
C LEU A 82 -4.48 -11.40 -10.20
N GLY A 83 -4.35 -10.77 -11.36
CA GLY A 83 -4.63 -11.39 -12.67
C GLY A 83 -6.14 -11.49 -12.96
N LEU A 84 -6.91 -10.49 -12.54
CA LEU A 84 -8.37 -10.37 -12.74
C LEU A 84 -8.73 -9.46 -13.91
#